data_AF-A0A7Y6PXD4-F1
#
_entry.id   AF-A0A7Y6PXD4-F1
#
_cell.length_a   1.000
_cell.length_b   1.000
_cell.length_c   1.000
_cell.angle_alpha   90.00
_cell.angle_beta   90.00
_cell.angle_gamma   90.00
#
_symmetry.space_group_name_H-M   'P 1'
#
loop_
_entity.id
_entity.type
_entity.pdbx_description
1 polymer ?
#
loop_
_entity_poly.entity_id
_entity_poly.type
_entity_poly.pdbx_seq_one_letter_code
_entity_poly.pdbx_strand_id
1 'polypeptide(L)'
;MGAGGSQEAEYGLKASVPSGTYHFVLDSIIISPVDVTFDLVWRHGGTDTTLASWTKHFEPLGGASFDAQAYEVDMDCQAITFAPGDELVFRYTGANTQSLQAYIPNGDGELSHGRIPNITLPR
;
A
#
# COMPACT_ATOMS: atom_id res chain seq x y z
N MET A 1 -7.23 -17.02 13.95
CA MET A 1 -6.87 -16.34 12.69
C MET A 1 -5.38 -16.02 12.74
N GLY A 2 -4.65 -16.17 11.64
CA GLY A 2 -3.17 -16.10 11.61
C GLY A 2 -2.64 -14.78 11.08
N ALA A 3 -1.31 -14.62 11.11
CA ALA A 3 -0.62 -13.54 10.42
C ALA A 3 -0.64 -13.81 8.91
N GLY A 4 -1.04 -12.82 8.11
CA GLY A 4 -0.85 -12.83 6.66
C GLY A 4 0.59 -12.47 6.29
N GLY A 5 0.88 -12.38 4.99
CA GLY A 5 2.18 -11.94 4.49
C GLY A 5 2.40 -10.44 4.71
N SER A 6 3.67 -10.03 4.83
CA SER A 6 4.10 -8.64 4.77
C SER A 6 4.97 -8.45 3.53
N GLN A 7 4.75 -7.35 2.81
CA GLN A 7 5.45 -7.02 1.59
C GLN A 7 5.72 -5.51 1.53
N GLU A 8 6.80 -5.14 0.82
CA GLU A 8 7.26 -3.77 0.68
C GLU A 8 7.44 -3.41 -0.79
N ALA A 9 7.08 -2.17 -1.14
CA ALA A 9 7.45 -1.52 -2.39
C ALA A 9 8.33 -0.31 -2.05
N GLU A 10 9.61 -0.40 -2.40
CA GLU A 10 10.63 0.59 -2.05
C GLU A 10 10.89 1.53 -3.23
N TYR A 11 10.98 2.84 -2.96
CA TYR A 11 11.36 3.84 -3.94
C TYR A 11 12.46 4.74 -3.38
N GLY A 12 13.65 4.69 -4.00
CA GLY A 12 14.74 5.60 -3.69
C GLY A 12 14.37 7.05 -4.00
N LEU A 13 14.33 7.90 -2.96
CA LEU A 13 14.04 9.31 -3.10
C LEU A 13 15.15 10.02 -3.89
N LYS A 14 14.75 11.01 -4.68
CA LYS A 14 15.65 11.83 -5.51
C LYS A 14 15.67 13.30 -5.12
N ALA A 15 14.74 13.71 -4.26
CA ALA A 15 14.55 15.07 -3.78
C ALA A 15 13.67 15.04 -2.52
N SER A 16 13.64 16.16 -1.79
CA SER A 16 12.73 16.35 -0.66
C SER A 16 11.28 16.24 -1.12
N VAL A 17 10.41 15.77 -0.23
CA VAL A 17 8.99 15.59 -0.51
C VAL A 17 8.18 16.57 0.36
N PRO A 18 7.24 17.34 -0.21
CA PRO A 18 6.43 18.25 0.59
C PRO A 18 5.49 17.49 1.55
N SER A 19 5.12 18.17 2.64
CA SER A 19 3.97 17.77 3.45
C SER A 19 2.68 17.99 2.67
N GLY A 20 1.66 17.20 2.97
CA GLY A 20 0.31 17.42 2.45
C GLY A 20 -0.43 16.12 2.29
N THR A 21 -1.52 16.17 1.53
CA THR A 21 -2.39 15.02 1.30
C THR A 21 -1.89 14.20 0.12
N TYR A 22 -1.62 12.92 0.38
CA TYR A 22 -1.14 11.95 -0.59
C TYR A 22 -2.33 11.09 -1.00
N HIS A 23 -2.52 10.89 -2.30
CA HIS A 23 -3.61 10.08 -2.83
C HIS A 23 -3.10 8.69 -3.19
N PHE A 24 -3.72 7.66 -2.61
CA PHE A 24 -3.35 6.27 -2.79
C PHE A 24 -4.43 5.57 -3.61
N VAL A 25 -4.03 4.91 -4.69
CA VAL A 25 -4.84 3.93 -5.41
C VAL A 25 -4.27 2.55 -5.09
N LEU A 26 -5.11 1.67 -4.55
CA LEU A 26 -4.75 0.37 -3.99
C LEU A 26 -5.72 -0.73 -4.44
N ASP A 27 -6.16 -0.62 -5.69
CA ASP A 27 -7.00 -1.65 -6.31
C ASP A 27 -6.27 -3.01 -6.20
N SER A 28 -7.01 -4.05 -5.83
CA SER A 28 -6.42 -5.32 -5.41
C SER A 28 -7.36 -6.50 -5.62
N ILE A 29 -6.79 -7.68 -5.85
CA ILE A 29 -7.54 -8.93 -5.91
C ILE A 29 -7.57 -9.53 -4.51
N ILE A 30 -8.76 -9.83 -4.01
CA ILE A 30 -8.98 -10.37 -2.65
C ILE A 30 -9.42 -11.83 -2.75
N ILE A 31 -8.56 -12.74 -2.29
CA ILE A 31 -8.77 -14.19 -2.40
C ILE A 31 -9.48 -14.76 -1.16
N SER A 32 -9.32 -14.11 -0.02
CA SER A 32 -9.97 -14.49 1.24
C SER A 32 -10.12 -13.26 2.14
N PRO A 33 -11.07 -13.26 3.11
CA PRO A 33 -11.20 -12.15 4.03
C PRO A 33 -9.87 -11.83 4.73
N VAL A 34 -9.54 -10.55 4.85
CA VAL A 34 -8.25 -10.09 5.38
C VAL A 34 -8.34 -8.66 5.90
N ASP A 35 -7.65 -8.40 7.00
CA ASP A 35 -7.34 -7.05 7.44
C ASP A 35 -5.96 -6.68 6.92
N VAL A 36 -5.86 -5.61 6.13
CA VAL A 36 -4.58 -5.14 5.60
C VAL A 36 -4.21 -3.84 6.28
N THR A 37 -3.08 -3.82 6.97
CA THR A 37 -2.44 -2.60 7.44
C THR A 37 -1.49 -2.09 6.37
N PHE A 38 -1.67 -0.84 5.97
CA PHE A 38 -0.82 -0.12 5.03
C PHE A 38 -0.02 0.91 5.80
N ASP A 39 1.29 0.94 5.56
CA ASP A 39 2.20 1.93 6.12
C ASP A 39 2.97 2.62 4.98
N LEU A 40 2.94 3.95 4.97
CA LEU A 40 3.92 4.73 4.22
C LEU A 40 5.07 5.07 5.17
N VAL A 41 6.28 4.66 4.82
CA VAL A 41 7.48 4.76 5.66
C VAL A 41 8.55 5.57 4.94
N TRP A 42 9.18 6.50 5.65
CA TRP A 42 10.45 7.08 5.24
C TRP A 42 11.58 6.28 5.90
N ARG A 43 12.43 5.65 5.09
CA ARG A 43 13.62 4.95 5.56
C ARG A 43 14.84 5.84 5.34
N HIS A 44 15.49 6.20 6.46
CA HIS A 44 16.69 7.05 6.48
C HIS A 44 17.79 6.36 7.26
N GLY A 45 18.91 6.05 6.61
CA GLY A 45 20.05 5.39 7.25
C GLY A 45 19.69 4.05 7.92
N GLY A 46 18.74 3.31 7.35
CA GLY A 46 18.21 2.05 7.91
C GLY A 46 17.21 2.21 9.05
N THR A 47 16.82 3.45 9.39
CA THR A 47 15.77 3.72 10.38
C THR A 47 14.45 4.03 9.67
N ASP A 48 13.41 3.30 10.02
CA ASP A 48 12.06 3.49 9.49
C ASP A 48 11.27 4.50 10.33
N THR A 49 10.73 5.52 9.68
CA THR A 49 9.77 6.48 10.27
C THR A 49 8.44 6.37 9.54
N THR A 50 7.38 5.98 10.24
CA THR A 50 6.03 5.93 9.67
C THR A 50 5.52 7.35 9.40
N LEU A 51 5.14 7.61 8.15
CA LEU A 51 4.54 8.87 7.68
C LEU A 51 3.01 8.80 7.75
N ALA A 52 2.44 7.66 7.38
CA ALA A 52 1.01 7.37 7.46
C ALA A 52 0.81 5.88 7.73
N SER A 53 -0.23 5.54 8.49
CA SER A 53 -0.63 4.16 8.77
C SER A 53 -2.14 4.06 8.89
N TRP A 54 -2.72 3.05 8.24
CA TRP A 54 -4.15 2.77 8.33
C TRP A 54 -4.42 1.30 8.06
N THR A 55 -5.59 0.83 8.51
CA THR A 55 -6.03 -0.55 8.31
C THR A 55 -7.36 -0.58 7.56
N LYS A 56 -7.49 -1.51 6.62
CA LYS A 56 -8.73 -1.76 5.88
C LYS A 56 -9.04 -3.26 5.89
N HIS A 57 -10.27 -3.58 6.29
CA HIS A 57 -10.84 -4.91 6.09
C HIS A 57 -11.36 -5.05 4.66
N PHE A 58 -11.01 -6.18 4.03
CA PHE A 58 -11.46 -6.57 2.70
C PHE A 58 -12.17 -7.92 2.74
N GLU A 59 -13.17 -8.03 1.87
CA GLU A 59 -13.94 -9.24 1.61
C GLU A 59 -13.81 -9.58 0.11
N PRO A 60 -13.67 -10.87 -0.25
CA PRO A 60 -13.64 -11.27 -1.65
C PRO A 60 -14.87 -10.79 -2.42
N LEU A 61 -14.66 -10.31 -3.65
CA LEU A 61 -15.76 -10.06 -4.58
C LEU A 61 -16.38 -11.42 -4.93
N GLY A 62 -17.62 -11.65 -4.52
CA GLY A 62 -18.30 -12.94 -4.74
C GLY A 62 -18.35 -13.34 -6.23
N GLY A 63 -18.35 -14.65 -6.49
CA GLY A 63 -18.19 -15.20 -7.84
C GLY A 63 -16.70 -15.40 -8.14
N ALA A 64 -16.31 -16.57 -8.64
CA ALA A 64 -14.92 -17.01 -8.80
C ALA A 64 -14.14 -16.22 -9.88
N SER A 65 -14.02 -14.90 -9.70
CA SER A 65 -13.37 -13.94 -10.57
C SER A 65 -12.09 -13.42 -9.91
N PHE A 66 -11.09 -13.09 -10.73
CA PHE A 66 -9.86 -12.41 -10.32
C PHE A 66 -9.98 -10.89 -10.57
N ASP A 67 -11.19 -10.36 -10.40
CA ASP A 67 -11.46 -8.94 -10.59
C ASP A 67 -10.85 -8.14 -9.43
N ALA A 68 -10.24 -7.01 -9.77
CA ALA A 68 -9.69 -6.11 -8.77
C ALA A 68 -10.83 -5.36 -8.06
N GLN A 69 -10.84 -5.43 -6.73
CA GLN A 69 -11.63 -4.55 -5.89
C GLN A 69 -10.95 -3.17 -5.84
N ALA A 70 -11.69 -2.15 -6.25
CA ALA A 70 -11.21 -0.78 -6.18
C ALA A 70 -11.07 -0.30 -4.73
N TYR A 71 -9.96 0.36 -4.43
CA TYR A 71 -9.76 1.03 -3.15
C TYR A 71 -8.86 2.23 -3.33
N GLU A 72 -9.27 3.37 -2.76
CA GLU A 72 -8.48 4.58 -2.74
C GLU A 72 -8.68 5.32 -1.42
N VAL A 73 -7.65 6.05 -1.02
CA VAL A 73 -7.64 6.80 0.23
C VAL A 73 -6.68 7.97 0.12
N ASP A 74 -7.04 9.06 0.80
CA ASP A 74 -6.20 10.22 0.98
C ASP A 74 -5.62 10.22 2.40
N MET A 75 -4.31 10.41 2.53
CA MET A 75 -3.64 10.49 3.84
C MET A 75 -2.75 11.71 3.94
N ASP A 76 -2.87 12.45 5.04
CA ASP A 76 -1.97 13.55 5.34
C ASP A 76 -0.61 13.00 5.81
N CYS A 77 0.45 13.45 5.13
CA CYS A 77 1.82 13.05 5.41
C CYS A 77 2.69 14.27 5.73
N GLN A 78 3.64 14.10 6.63
CA GLN A 78 4.66 15.11 6.92
C GLN A 78 5.68 15.24 5.78
N ALA A 79 6.37 16.38 5.74
CA ALA A 79 7.43 16.61 4.76
C ALA A 79 8.63 15.71 5.05
N ILE A 80 9.32 15.30 3.98
CA ILE A 80 10.59 14.57 4.05
C ILE A 80 11.70 15.49 3.59
N THR A 81 12.72 15.66 4.44
CA THR A 81 13.96 16.34 4.03
C THR A 81 14.90 15.28 3.49
N PHE A 82 15.14 15.33 2.18
CA PHE A 82 15.93 14.32 1.48
C PHE A 82 17.40 14.32 1.90
N ALA A 83 17.91 13.12 2.16
CA ALA A 83 19.33 12.80 2.14
C ALA A 83 19.62 11.67 1.11
N PRO A 84 20.82 11.62 0.52
CA PRO A 84 21.20 10.52 -0.36
C PRO A 84 21.06 9.15 0.33
N GLY A 85 20.37 8.22 -0.33
CA GLY A 85 20.08 6.89 0.21
C GLY A 85 18.75 6.78 0.94
N ASP A 86 17.98 7.86 1.04
CA ASP A 86 16.62 7.81 1.58
C ASP A 86 15.66 7.05 0.66
N GLU A 87 14.73 6.33 1.27
CA GLU A 87 13.69 5.59 0.56
C GLU A 87 12.31 5.99 1.08
N LEU A 88 11.36 6.03 0.17
CA LEU A 88 9.94 5.99 0.47
C LEU A 88 9.46 4.55 0.28
N VAL A 89 9.02 3.93 1.36
CA VAL A 89 8.62 2.52 1.40
C VAL A 89 7.13 2.45 1.64
N PHE A 90 6.40 1.80 0.73
CA PHE A 90 5.01 1.43 0.96
C PHE A 90 4.96 -0.02 1.41
N ARG A 91 4.62 -0.24 2.67
CA ARG A 91 4.51 -1.55 3.30
C ARG A 91 3.04 -1.92 3.45
N TYR A 92 2.71 -3.18 3.18
CA TYR A 92 1.38 -3.71 3.45
C TYR A 92 1.48 -5.08 4.10
N THR A 93 0.68 -5.27 5.15
CA THR A 93 0.70 -6.47 5.98
C THR A 93 -0.70 -7.01 6.17
N GLY A 94 -0.93 -8.25 5.72
CA GLY A 94 -2.17 -8.96 5.95
C GLY A 94 -2.23 -9.53 7.37
N ALA A 95 -3.40 -9.49 7.98
CA ALA A 95 -3.72 -10.10 9.26
C ALA A 95 -5.12 -10.72 9.21
N ASN A 96 -5.45 -11.49 10.24
CA ASN A 96 -6.79 -12.06 10.40
C ASN A 96 -7.25 -12.94 9.23
N THR A 97 -6.30 -13.61 8.59
CA THR A 97 -6.54 -14.51 7.46
C THR A 97 -5.77 -15.81 7.62
N GLN A 98 -6.08 -16.82 6.81
CA GLN A 98 -5.30 -18.07 6.72
C GLN A 98 -4.43 -18.12 5.46
N SER A 99 -4.65 -17.21 4.51
CA SER A 99 -3.91 -17.15 3.25
C SER A 99 -2.83 -16.07 3.30
N LEU A 100 -1.60 -16.42 2.92
CA LEU A 100 -0.53 -15.44 2.72
C LEU A 100 -0.76 -14.55 1.48
N GLN A 101 -1.66 -14.99 0.58
CA GLN A 101 -2.03 -14.30 -0.66
C GLN A 101 -3.47 -13.77 -0.58
N ALA A 102 -3.98 -13.49 0.62
CA ALA A 102 -5.34 -12.99 0.80
C ALA A 102 -5.56 -11.64 0.12
N TYR A 103 -4.51 -10.81 0.05
CA TYR A 103 -4.46 -9.52 -0.62
C TYR A 103 -3.36 -9.56 -1.68
N ILE A 104 -3.71 -9.24 -2.93
CA ILE A 104 -2.80 -9.16 -4.06
C ILE A 104 -2.96 -7.78 -4.69
N PRO A 105 -1.94 -6.89 -4.63
CA PRO A 105 -2.01 -5.61 -5.34
C PRO A 105 -2.26 -5.82 -6.83
N ASN A 106 -3.07 -4.98 -7.46
CA ASN A 106 -3.40 -5.13 -8.86
C ASN A 106 -2.25 -4.73 -9.80
N GLY A 107 -1.32 -5.65 -10.06
CA GLY A 107 -0.25 -5.44 -11.05
C GLY A 107 -0.74 -5.43 -12.51
N ASP A 108 -1.92 -5.98 -12.78
CA ASP A 108 -2.44 -6.22 -14.14
C ASP A 108 -3.29 -5.07 -14.69
N GLY A 109 -3.62 -4.08 -13.85
CA GLY A 109 -4.36 -2.88 -14.25
C GLY A 109 -5.70 -3.21 -14.89
N GLU A 110 -5.91 -2.75 -16.12
CA GLU A 110 -7.18 -2.92 -16.84
C GLU A 110 -7.50 -4.39 -17.15
N LEU A 111 -6.50 -5.28 -17.20
CA LEU A 111 -6.71 -6.71 -17.48
C LEU A 111 -7.45 -7.45 -16.36
N SER A 112 -7.46 -6.89 -15.15
CA SER A 112 -8.25 -7.35 -13.99
C SER A 112 -9.39 -6.38 -13.65
N HIS A 113 -9.74 -5.50 -14.59
CA HIS A 113 -10.79 -4.48 -14.44
C HIS A 113 -10.52 -3.44 -13.33
N GLY A 114 -9.26 -3.18 -12.99
CA GLY A 114 -8.87 -2.18 -11.99
C GLY A 114 -7.76 -1.23 -12.46
N ARG A 115 -7.22 -0.46 -11.51
CA ARG A 115 -6.07 0.43 -11.74
C ARG A 115 -4.80 -0.18 -11.18
N ILE A 116 -3.65 0.22 -11.75
CA ILE A 116 -2.35 -0.12 -11.18
C ILE A 116 -2.16 0.71 -9.89
N PRO A 117 -1.76 0.09 -8.77
CA PRO A 117 -1.49 0.80 -7.54
C PRO A 117 -0.50 1.94 -7.74
N ASN A 118 -0.84 3.12 -7.21
CA ASN A 118 0.02 4.29 -7.30
C ASN A 118 -0.20 5.22 -6.10
N ILE A 119 0.81 6.04 -5.83
CA ILE A 119 0.78 7.08 -4.81
C ILE A 119 1.06 8.40 -5.51
N THR A 120 0.11 9.33 -5.45
CA THR A 120 0.26 10.68 -5.98
C THR A 120 0.59 11.63 -4.83
N LEU A 121 1.75 12.26 -4.92
CA LEU A 121 2.23 13.25 -3.95
C LEU A 121 1.63 14.64 -4.24
N PRO A 122 1.45 15.50 -3.23
CA PRO A 122 1.07 16.89 -3.43
C PRO A 122 2.17 17.63 -4.19
N ARG A 123 1.76 18.61 -5.01
CA ARG A 123 2.66 19.45 -5.83
C ARG A 123 3.21 20.64 -5.07
#